data_AF-A0A239PD92-F1
#
_entry.id   AF-A0A239PD92-F1
#
_cell.length_a   1.000
_cell.length_b   1.000
_cell.length_c   1.000
_cell.angle_alpha   90.00
_cell.angle_beta   90.00
_cell.angle_gamma   90.00
#
_symmetry.space_group_name_H-M   'P 1'
#
loop_
_entity.id
_entity.type
_entity.pdbx_description
1 polymer ?
#
loop_
_entity_poly.entity_id
_entity_poly.type
_entity_poly.pdbx_seq_one_letter_code
_entity_poly.pdbx_strand_id
1 'polypeptide(L)'
;MPTPPPADIVALPDSTPDEIESRAELDHHLRRGSLAGLTIQGLRLDLDPIPELAGVDLTDALFVGCRFETPEIEAALVLRGAHVIPGFPKLPYPSHPARLYTPADLAAGFDDGGFAGMYDTVVYDHFRAAGGATPEVREALAQRLHDHAIDNGLADVTRTWIAEHGADTVVGVMGGHAVARGSAPYRLAATLGWELTRAGQLIVTGGGPGVMEAANLGSYLSTRPAEDLTSAIDELAAAPDFLDHEPFTAVALKVRERFAPAGDDWPRQGGLAIPTWLYGHEPANLFAGRIAKYFSNAIREDMILRLARGGIVFAPGRAGTVQEVFQAATKTFYGTDGASGAYVFLDSEYWTKTLPIETLLRPLMALSRFGDLSTTIHVTDDVREAVRVLTEKN
;
A
#
# COMPACT_ATOMS: atom_id res chain seq x y z
N MET A 1 25.89 11.10 -2.27
CA MET A 1 24.81 10.09 -2.25
C MET A 1 23.58 10.83 -1.82
N PRO A 2 22.58 11.08 -2.69
CA PRO A 2 21.32 11.61 -2.17
C PRO A 2 20.73 10.52 -1.26
N THR A 3 20.26 10.96 -0.10
CA THR A 3 19.61 10.26 1.02
C THR A 3 19.85 8.74 1.09
N PRO A 4 20.58 8.22 2.11
CA PRO A 4 20.71 6.78 2.24
C PRO A 4 19.31 6.14 2.27
N PRO A 5 19.10 4.99 1.61
CA PRO A 5 17.85 4.27 1.71
C PRO A 5 17.50 4.10 3.20
N PRO A 6 16.20 4.08 3.57
CA PRO A 6 15.78 3.86 4.95
C PRO A 6 16.58 2.70 5.55
N ALA A 7 17.09 2.87 6.77
CA ALA A 7 17.92 1.85 7.40
C ALA A 7 17.17 0.50 7.39
N ASP A 8 17.88 -0.57 7.02
CA ASP A 8 17.33 -1.93 7.08
C ASP A 8 17.02 -2.26 8.55
N ILE A 9 15.78 -2.03 8.98
CA ILE A 9 15.33 -2.41 10.31
C ILE A 9 14.74 -3.81 10.19
N VAL A 10 15.54 -4.79 10.62
CA VAL A 10 15.15 -6.19 10.80
C VAL A 10 14.32 -6.30 12.08
N ALA A 11 13.04 -6.60 11.91
CA ALA A 11 12.25 -7.60 12.65
C ALA A 11 10.77 -7.17 12.64
N LEU A 12 9.97 -7.85 11.82
CA LEU A 12 8.62 -8.21 12.20
C LEU A 12 8.69 -9.68 12.67
N PRO A 13 7.93 -10.09 13.70
CA PRO A 13 7.79 -11.51 14.02
C PRO A 13 6.93 -12.16 12.92
N ASP A 14 7.44 -13.20 12.25
CA ASP A 14 6.65 -13.92 11.25
C ASP A 14 5.73 -14.99 11.89
N SER A 15 4.64 -15.22 11.18
CA SER A 15 3.45 -15.99 11.48
C SER A 15 3.27 -17.19 10.53
N THR A 16 4.31 -17.63 9.82
CA THR A 16 4.26 -18.82 8.97
C THR A 16 5.26 -19.92 9.40
N PRO A 17 4.93 -21.21 9.22
CA PRO A 17 5.81 -22.31 9.64
C PRO A 17 7.04 -22.53 8.73
N ASP A 18 7.04 -21.96 7.52
CA ASP A 18 7.99 -22.29 6.45
C ASP A 18 8.89 -21.09 6.05
N GLU A 19 8.61 -19.89 6.56
CA GLU A 19 9.39 -18.68 6.30
C GLU A 19 10.08 -18.18 7.60
N ILE A 20 11.29 -17.66 7.45
CA ILE A 20 12.14 -17.17 8.53
C ILE A 20 12.51 -15.72 8.20
N GLU A 21 11.97 -14.80 8.98
CA GLU A 21 12.14 -13.35 8.76
C GLU A 21 12.79 -12.65 9.96
N SER A 22 12.95 -13.37 11.07
CA SER A 22 13.64 -12.86 12.25
C SER A 22 14.88 -13.67 12.60
N ARG A 23 15.84 -12.98 13.23
CA ARG A 23 17.04 -13.65 13.73
C ARG A 23 16.72 -14.70 14.80
N ALA A 24 15.69 -14.43 15.61
CA ALA A 24 15.26 -15.33 16.68
C ALA A 24 14.68 -16.65 16.14
N GLU A 25 13.87 -16.57 15.07
CA GLU A 25 13.38 -17.74 14.34
C GLU A 25 14.55 -18.51 13.72
N LEU A 26 15.46 -17.83 13.02
CA LEU A 26 16.62 -18.47 12.43
C LEU A 26 17.40 -19.27 13.49
N ASP A 27 17.73 -18.65 14.61
CA ASP A 27 18.46 -19.30 15.69
C ASP A 27 17.68 -20.50 16.28
N HIS A 28 16.35 -20.49 16.25
CA HIS A 28 15.53 -21.64 16.63
C HIS A 28 15.72 -22.83 15.68
N HIS A 29 15.68 -22.59 14.37
CA HIS A 29 15.86 -23.64 13.38
C HIS A 29 17.32 -24.14 13.31
N LEU A 30 18.30 -23.24 13.48
CA LEU A 30 19.71 -23.61 13.55
C LEU A 30 20.00 -24.60 14.70
N ARG A 31 19.33 -24.47 15.85
CA ARG A 31 19.44 -25.45 16.95
C ARG A 31 18.92 -26.84 16.59
N ARG A 32 18.02 -26.96 15.61
CA ARG A 32 17.50 -28.24 15.10
C ARG A 32 18.41 -28.84 14.03
N GLY A 33 19.40 -28.09 13.55
CA GLY A 33 20.39 -28.53 12.58
C GLY A 33 19.87 -28.62 11.14
N SER A 34 18.71 -28.05 10.82
CA SER A 34 18.15 -28.07 9.48
C SER A 34 17.37 -26.79 9.16
N LEU A 35 17.59 -26.28 7.95
CA LEU A 35 16.82 -25.27 7.26
C LEU A 35 16.18 -25.82 5.97
N ALA A 36 16.12 -27.15 5.82
CA ALA A 36 15.71 -27.77 4.58
C ALA A 36 14.26 -27.40 4.19
N GLY A 37 14.08 -26.95 2.94
CA GLY A 37 12.80 -26.48 2.41
C GLY A 37 12.28 -25.17 2.98
N LEU A 38 13.03 -24.49 3.85
CA LEU A 38 12.62 -23.22 4.45
C LEU A 38 13.06 -22.02 3.61
N THR A 39 12.30 -20.93 3.69
CA THR A 39 12.65 -19.65 3.08
C THR A 39 13.18 -18.69 4.13
N ILE A 40 14.35 -18.11 3.92
CA ILE A 40 15.00 -17.15 4.82
C ILE A 40 15.06 -15.80 4.11
N GLN A 41 14.39 -14.79 4.66
CA GLN A 41 14.15 -13.51 3.97
C GLN A 41 14.78 -12.33 4.69
N GLY A 42 15.47 -11.46 3.94
CA GLY A 42 15.88 -10.13 4.38
C GLY A 42 16.87 -10.07 5.56
N LEU A 43 17.42 -11.20 6.01
CA LEU A 43 18.25 -11.24 7.21
C LEU A 43 19.67 -10.70 6.99
N ARG A 44 20.15 -9.94 7.97
CA ARG A 44 21.54 -9.49 8.09
C ARG A 44 22.38 -10.57 8.78
N LEU A 45 22.85 -11.54 7.98
CA LEU A 45 23.68 -12.66 8.43
C LEU A 45 25.18 -12.31 8.46
N ASP A 46 25.49 -11.06 8.15
CA ASP A 46 26.79 -10.41 8.23
C ASP A 46 27.02 -9.65 9.57
N LEU A 47 26.02 -9.65 10.46
CA LEU A 47 26.08 -8.97 11.75
C LEU A 47 26.28 -9.94 12.92
N ASP A 48 27.01 -9.49 13.94
CA ASP A 48 27.28 -10.28 15.14
C ASP A 48 26.02 -10.58 15.97
N PRO A 49 25.88 -11.81 16.51
CA PRO A 49 26.74 -12.96 16.24
C PRO A 49 26.50 -13.50 14.83
N ILE A 50 27.55 -13.76 14.04
CA ILE A 50 27.38 -14.36 12.71
C ILE A 50 26.85 -15.81 12.87
N PRO A 51 25.76 -16.21 12.19
CA PRO A 51 25.19 -17.54 12.36
C PRO A 51 26.09 -18.62 11.77
N GLU A 52 26.37 -19.67 12.54
CA GLU A 52 27.12 -20.82 12.06
C GLU A 52 26.21 -21.74 11.23
N LEU A 53 26.40 -21.69 9.91
CA LEU A 53 25.66 -22.54 8.97
C LEU A 53 26.40 -23.84 8.67
N ALA A 54 27.60 -24.05 9.22
CA ALA A 54 28.37 -25.28 9.04
C ALA A 54 27.63 -26.48 9.66
N GLY A 55 27.47 -27.57 8.91
CA GLY A 55 26.79 -28.78 9.39
C GLY A 55 25.26 -28.72 9.43
N VAL A 56 24.65 -27.58 9.12
CA VAL A 56 23.19 -27.43 8.96
C VAL A 56 22.74 -28.07 7.64
N ASP A 57 21.64 -28.81 7.64
CA ASP A 57 21.01 -29.27 6.40
C ASP A 57 20.35 -28.10 5.68
N LEU A 58 20.80 -27.79 4.46
CA LEU A 58 20.36 -26.66 3.65
C LEU A 58 19.62 -27.11 2.37
N THR A 59 19.24 -28.39 2.30
CA THR A 59 18.62 -28.97 1.12
C THR A 59 17.35 -28.20 0.76
N ASP A 60 17.31 -27.59 -0.43
CA ASP A 60 16.18 -26.81 -0.94
C ASP A 60 15.82 -25.58 -0.08
N ALA A 61 16.72 -25.12 0.79
CA ALA A 61 16.55 -23.86 1.49
C ALA A 61 16.64 -22.68 0.51
N LEU A 62 15.81 -21.65 0.67
CA LEU A 62 15.82 -20.45 -0.18
C LEU A 62 16.22 -19.22 0.62
N PHE A 63 17.34 -18.58 0.30
CA PHE A 63 17.78 -17.32 0.89
C PHE A 63 17.43 -16.16 -0.04
N VAL A 64 16.54 -15.25 0.39
CA VAL A 64 16.07 -14.11 -0.40
C VAL A 64 16.55 -12.81 0.25
N GLY A 65 17.37 -12.03 -0.45
CA GLY A 65 17.82 -10.72 0.02
C GLY A 65 18.66 -10.73 1.31
N CYS A 66 19.11 -11.90 1.77
CA CYS A 66 19.99 -12.02 2.92
C CYS A 66 21.36 -11.40 2.62
N ARG A 67 21.99 -10.81 3.64
CA ARG A 67 23.36 -10.28 3.54
C ARG A 67 24.32 -11.19 4.27
N PHE A 68 25.41 -11.53 3.60
CA PHE A 68 26.47 -12.39 4.11
C PHE A 68 27.78 -11.61 4.23
N GLU A 69 28.65 -12.05 5.12
CA GLU A 69 29.96 -11.40 5.33
C GLU A 69 30.79 -11.41 4.03
N THR A 70 30.75 -12.50 3.27
CA THR A 70 31.49 -12.62 2.02
C THR A 70 30.70 -13.38 0.93
N PRO A 71 30.99 -13.13 -0.37
CA PRO A 71 30.38 -13.88 -1.48
C PRO A 71 30.70 -15.39 -1.48
N GLU A 72 31.79 -15.80 -0.84
CA GLU A 72 32.16 -17.21 -0.70
C GLU A 72 31.15 -17.97 0.15
N ILE A 73 30.51 -17.31 1.12
CA ILE A 73 29.43 -17.89 1.92
C ILE A 73 28.24 -18.18 1.01
N GLU A 74 27.80 -17.23 0.20
CA GLU A 74 26.70 -17.41 -0.75
C GLU A 74 26.96 -18.60 -1.70
N ALA A 75 28.16 -18.66 -2.28
CA ALA A 75 28.56 -19.76 -3.15
C ALA A 75 28.55 -21.11 -2.40
N ALA A 76 29.00 -21.15 -1.14
CA ALA A 76 28.99 -22.35 -0.31
C ALA A 76 27.56 -22.83 0.01
N LEU A 77 26.59 -21.92 0.21
CA LEU A 77 25.18 -22.27 0.38
C LEU A 77 24.64 -22.97 -0.87
N VAL A 78 24.90 -22.41 -2.04
CA VAL A 78 24.45 -22.97 -3.32
C VAL A 78 25.05 -24.36 -3.57
N LEU A 79 26.35 -24.54 -3.28
CA LEU A 79 27.01 -25.85 -3.40
C LEU A 79 26.43 -26.92 -2.45
N ARG A 80 25.74 -26.49 -1.38
CA ARG A 80 25.11 -27.36 -0.38
C ARG A 80 23.62 -27.61 -0.63
N GLY A 81 23.10 -27.20 -1.79
CA GLY A 81 21.73 -27.46 -2.21
C GLY A 81 20.72 -26.37 -1.86
N ALA A 82 21.18 -25.21 -1.38
CA ALA A 82 20.32 -24.04 -1.20
C ALA A 82 20.20 -23.21 -2.48
N HIS A 83 19.17 -22.38 -2.55
CA HIS A 83 19.00 -21.33 -3.54
C HIS A 83 19.29 -19.97 -2.89
N VAL A 84 19.97 -19.08 -3.61
CA VAL A 84 20.26 -17.72 -3.13
C VAL A 84 19.79 -16.71 -4.19
N ILE A 85 18.91 -15.80 -3.78
CA ILE A 85 18.49 -14.63 -4.56
C ILE A 85 19.17 -13.41 -3.94
N PRO A 86 20.32 -12.96 -4.49
CA PRO A 86 21.08 -11.87 -3.90
C PRO A 86 20.40 -10.51 -4.14
N GLY A 87 20.72 -9.55 -3.27
CA GLY A 87 20.35 -8.16 -3.49
C GLY A 87 21.07 -7.56 -4.71
N PHE A 88 20.43 -6.63 -5.40
CA PHE A 88 21.06 -5.91 -6.51
C PHE A 88 21.82 -4.68 -5.97
N PRO A 89 23.16 -4.64 -6.06
CA PRO A 89 23.92 -3.52 -5.53
C PRO A 89 23.74 -2.27 -6.41
N LYS A 90 23.96 -1.09 -5.82
CA LYS A 90 23.96 0.23 -6.49
C LYS A 90 22.61 0.69 -7.03
N LEU A 91 21.51 0.18 -6.49
CA LEU A 91 20.18 0.73 -6.70
C LEU A 91 19.88 1.79 -5.63
N PRO A 92 19.09 2.84 -5.94
CA PRO A 92 18.62 3.79 -4.94
C PRO A 92 17.44 3.25 -4.11
N TYR A 93 17.00 2.01 -4.37
CA TYR A 93 15.93 1.33 -3.65
C TYR A 93 16.36 -0.10 -3.27
N PRO A 94 15.80 -0.69 -2.20
CA PRO A 94 16.08 -2.08 -1.84
C PRO A 94 15.40 -3.01 -2.85
N SER A 95 16.09 -4.03 -3.38
CA SER A 95 15.42 -5.03 -4.22
C SER A 95 14.54 -6.00 -3.43
N HIS A 96 14.66 -6.04 -2.11
CA HIS A 96 13.88 -6.89 -1.20
C HIS A 96 13.51 -6.10 0.07
N PRO A 97 12.63 -5.07 -0.01
CA PRO A 97 12.15 -4.38 1.17
C PRO A 97 11.51 -5.37 2.16
N ALA A 98 11.95 -5.35 3.42
CA ALA A 98 11.45 -6.26 4.46
C ALA A 98 10.09 -5.85 5.05
N ARG A 99 9.58 -4.66 4.69
CA ARG A 99 8.27 -4.15 5.12
C ARG A 99 7.73 -3.17 4.10
N LEU A 100 6.44 -2.87 4.22
CA LEU A 100 5.86 -1.72 3.53
C LEU A 100 6.52 -0.42 3.98
N TYR A 101 6.56 0.56 3.06
CA TYR A 101 7.08 1.90 3.35
C TYR A 101 6.14 2.65 4.31
N THR A 102 6.69 3.64 4.97
CA THR A 102 5.97 4.64 5.76
C THR A 102 6.09 6.01 5.08
N PRO A 103 5.24 6.99 5.43
CA PRO A 103 5.45 8.36 4.97
C PRO A 103 6.83 8.93 5.30
N ALA A 104 7.42 8.54 6.43
CA ALA A 104 8.76 8.99 6.83
C ALA A 104 9.85 8.40 5.91
N ASP A 105 9.70 7.15 5.48
CA ASP A 105 10.65 6.54 4.53
C ASP A 105 10.63 7.27 3.19
N LEU A 106 9.44 7.57 2.66
CA LEU A 106 9.28 8.24 1.37
C LEU A 106 9.72 9.71 1.41
N ALA A 107 9.46 10.40 2.53
CA ALA A 107 9.85 11.80 2.72
C ALA A 107 11.30 11.99 3.19
N ALA A 108 12.04 10.91 3.46
CA ALA A 108 13.43 11.01 3.89
C ALA A 108 14.25 11.85 2.90
N GLY A 109 14.99 12.84 3.40
CA GLY A 109 15.79 13.77 2.59
C GLY A 109 15.08 15.08 2.21
N PHE A 110 13.82 15.27 2.60
CA PHE A 110 13.10 16.53 2.36
C PHE A 110 13.76 17.74 3.04
N ASP A 111 14.18 17.61 4.31
CA ASP A 111 14.77 18.73 5.07
C ASP A 111 16.09 19.24 4.45
N ASP A 112 16.86 18.36 3.81
CA ASP A 112 18.16 18.68 3.22
C ASP A 112 18.07 19.11 1.75
N GLY A 113 17.15 18.51 0.99
CA GLY A 113 17.10 18.63 -0.48
C GLY A 113 15.74 19.01 -1.06
N GLY A 114 14.76 19.37 -0.21
CA GLY A 114 13.38 19.64 -0.61
C GLY A 114 12.72 18.43 -1.26
N PHE A 115 11.70 18.68 -2.09
CA PHE A 115 10.98 17.63 -2.80
C PHE A 115 11.91 16.77 -3.68
N ALA A 116 12.91 17.38 -4.31
CA ALA A 116 13.89 16.68 -5.13
C ALA A 116 14.82 15.75 -4.32
N GLY A 117 15.04 16.07 -3.03
CA GLY A 117 15.87 15.28 -2.13
C GLY A 117 15.15 14.09 -1.47
N MET A 118 13.82 14.03 -1.58
CA MET A 118 13.04 12.92 -1.05
C MET A 118 13.47 11.60 -1.66
N TYR A 119 13.57 10.56 -0.82
CA TYR A 119 13.77 9.19 -1.27
C TYR A 119 12.81 8.81 -2.40
N ASP A 120 11.53 9.18 -2.25
CA ASP A 120 10.52 8.90 -3.25
C ASP A 120 10.84 9.48 -4.63
N THR A 121 11.30 10.74 -4.65
CA THR A 121 11.67 11.47 -5.87
C THR A 121 12.95 10.92 -6.48
N VAL A 122 13.94 10.58 -5.65
CA VAL A 122 15.20 9.96 -6.10
C VAL A 122 14.95 8.62 -6.79
N VAL A 123 14.08 7.78 -6.23
CA VAL A 123 13.70 6.49 -6.84
C VAL A 123 12.91 6.71 -8.12
N TYR A 124 12.00 7.69 -8.16
CA TYR A 124 11.27 8.04 -9.37
C TYR A 124 12.18 8.49 -10.51
N ASP A 125 13.16 9.35 -10.22
CA ASP A 125 14.11 9.83 -11.22
C ASP A 125 14.98 8.69 -11.76
N HIS A 126 15.41 7.77 -10.89
CA HIS A 126 16.09 6.54 -11.30
C HIS A 126 15.20 5.67 -12.18
N PHE A 127 13.95 5.42 -11.77
CA PHE A 127 12.99 4.64 -12.55
C PHE A 127 12.84 5.19 -13.97
N ARG A 128 12.68 6.52 -14.12
CA ARG A 128 12.61 7.17 -15.43
C ARG A 128 13.90 6.99 -16.24
N ALA A 129 15.05 7.21 -15.60
CA ALA A 129 16.37 7.11 -16.25
C ALA A 129 16.71 5.68 -16.67
N ALA A 130 16.19 4.67 -15.96
CA ALA A 130 16.48 3.25 -16.19
C ALA A 130 15.49 2.57 -17.15
N GLY A 131 14.65 3.32 -17.87
CA GLY A 131 13.71 2.79 -18.88
C GLY A 131 12.26 2.62 -18.39
N GLY A 132 11.95 3.09 -17.18
CA GLY A 132 10.60 3.12 -16.65
C GLY A 132 9.96 1.74 -16.58
N ALA A 133 8.77 1.61 -17.18
CA ALA A 133 8.01 0.36 -17.20
C ALA A 133 8.59 -0.71 -18.15
N THR A 134 9.55 -0.34 -19.00
CA THR A 134 10.21 -1.26 -19.95
C THR A 134 11.73 -1.15 -19.81
N PRO A 135 12.29 -1.46 -18.62
CA PRO A 135 13.71 -1.31 -18.38
C PRO A 135 14.50 -2.50 -18.94
N GLU A 136 15.82 -2.37 -19.01
CA GLU A 136 16.72 -3.48 -19.36
C GLU A 136 16.66 -4.61 -18.32
N VAL A 137 17.06 -5.82 -18.72
CA VAL A 137 16.86 -7.06 -17.95
C VAL A 137 17.27 -6.96 -16.47
N ARG A 138 18.42 -6.33 -16.17
CA ARG A 138 18.91 -6.19 -14.79
C ARG A 138 17.96 -5.37 -13.92
N GLU A 139 17.54 -4.21 -14.41
CA GLU A 139 16.63 -3.32 -13.70
C GLU A 139 15.22 -3.93 -13.67
N ALA A 140 14.79 -4.60 -14.74
CA ALA A 140 13.52 -5.32 -14.76
C ALA A 140 13.44 -6.36 -13.63
N LEU A 141 14.49 -7.18 -13.47
CA LEU A 141 14.56 -8.17 -12.39
C LEU A 141 14.56 -7.50 -11.01
N ALA A 142 15.33 -6.42 -10.82
CA ALA A 142 15.36 -5.70 -9.56
C ALA A 142 14.00 -5.10 -9.17
N GLN A 143 13.29 -4.48 -10.12
CA GLN A 143 11.94 -3.95 -9.90
C GLN A 143 10.94 -5.08 -9.59
N ARG A 144 11.04 -6.24 -10.24
CA ARG A 144 10.15 -7.39 -9.96
C ARG A 144 10.41 -8.01 -8.59
N LEU A 145 11.67 -8.11 -8.18
CA LEU A 145 12.01 -8.56 -6.82
C LEU A 145 11.50 -7.57 -5.77
N HIS A 146 11.64 -6.27 -6.04
CA HIS A 146 11.07 -5.25 -5.17
C HIS A 146 9.55 -5.40 -5.07
N ASP A 147 8.85 -5.44 -6.21
CA ASP A 147 7.39 -5.59 -6.26
C ASP A 147 6.93 -6.87 -5.52
N HIS A 148 7.65 -7.98 -5.68
CA HIS A 148 7.37 -9.23 -4.97
C HIS A 148 7.52 -9.10 -3.45
N ALA A 149 8.57 -8.43 -2.97
CA ALA A 149 8.74 -8.20 -1.54
C ALA A 149 7.66 -7.25 -0.97
N ILE A 150 7.19 -6.29 -1.77
CA ILE A 150 6.01 -5.48 -1.42
C ILE A 150 4.74 -6.35 -1.36
N ASP A 151 4.56 -7.30 -2.28
CA ASP A 151 3.44 -8.25 -2.20
C ASP A 151 3.48 -9.06 -0.89
N ASN A 152 4.66 -9.52 -0.48
CA ASN A 152 4.81 -10.25 0.78
C ASN A 152 4.43 -9.37 1.98
N GLY A 153 5.09 -8.21 2.12
CA GLY A 153 4.80 -7.29 3.21
C GLY A 153 3.34 -6.79 3.21
N LEU A 154 2.70 -6.70 2.05
CA LEU A 154 1.28 -6.39 1.94
C LEU A 154 0.40 -7.54 2.41
N ALA A 155 0.73 -8.78 2.05
CA ALA A 155 0.04 -9.96 2.51
C ALA A 155 0.11 -10.09 4.04
N ASP A 156 1.25 -9.79 4.67
CA ASP A 156 1.40 -9.97 6.11
C ASP A 156 0.58 -8.97 6.92
N VAL A 157 0.66 -7.69 6.55
CA VAL A 157 -0.11 -6.65 7.26
C VAL A 157 -1.62 -6.82 7.05
N THR A 158 -2.04 -7.31 5.88
CA THR A 158 -3.48 -7.52 5.59
C THR A 158 -4.00 -8.84 6.14
N ARG A 159 -3.22 -9.92 6.14
CA ARG A 159 -3.59 -11.22 6.72
C ARG A 159 -3.87 -11.08 8.22
N THR A 160 -3.01 -10.36 8.94
CA THR A 160 -3.20 -10.08 10.37
C THR A 160 -4.54 -9.38 10.60
N TRP A 161 -4.80 -8.29 9.86
CA TRP A 161 -6.06 -7.56 9.95
C TRP A 161 -7.28 -8.43 9.63
N ILE A 162 -7.23 -9.17 8.52
CA ILE A 162 -8.32 -10.01 8.04
C ILE A 162 -8.62 -11.15 9.02
N ALA A 163 -7.59 -11.75 9.63
CA ALA A 163 -7.77 -12.79 10.63
C ALA A 163 -8.50 -12.28 11.89
N GLU A 164 -8.24 -11.03 12.29
CA GLU A 164 -8.83 -10.42 13.48
C GLU A 164 -10.22 -9.79 13.22
N HIS A 165 -10.41 -9.14 12.08
CA HIS A 165 -11.57 -8.28 11.81
C HIS A 165 -12.48 -8.80 10.68
N GLY A 166 -11.97 -9.68 9.82
CA GLY A 166 -12.66 -10.17 8.63
C GLY A 166 -12.36 -9.36 7.37
N ALA A 167 -12.36 -10.02 6.21
CA ALA A 167 -12.09 -9.36 4.92
C ALA A 167 -13.17 -8.34 4.52
N ASP A 168 -14.39 -8.51 5.03
CA ASP A 168 -15.52 -7.59 4.88
C ASP A 168 -15.31 -6.23 5.58
N THR A 169 -14.20 -6.04 6.28
CA THR A 169 -13.85 -4.76 6.94
C THR A 169 -12.85 -3.91 6.16
N VAL A 170 -12.44 -4.34 4.96
CA VAL A 170 -11.46 -3.61 4.13
C VAL A 170 -12.20 -2.81 3.07
N VAL A 171 -12.17 -1.48 3.17
CA VAL A 171 -12.89 -0.57 2.27
C VAL A 171 -11.91 0.17 1.36
N GLY A 172 -12.11 0.03 0.06
CA GLY A 172 -11.37 0.77 -0.96
C GLY A 172 -11.97 2.15 -1.20
N VAL A 173 -11.15 3.20 -1.29
CA VAL A 173 -11.59 4.54 -1.70
C VAL A 173 -10.83 4.98 -2.95
N MET A 174 -11.60 5.16 -4.03
CA MET A 174 -11.14 5.55 -5.36
C MET A 174 -11.67 6.92 -5.73
N GLY A 175 -10.93 7.64 -6.56
CA GLY A 175 -11.36 8.95 -7.07
C GLY A 175 -10.24 9.72 -7.74
N GLY A 176 -10.59 10.88 -8.31
CA GLY A 176 -9.64 11.70 -9.04
C GLY A 176 -8.48 12.25 -8.19
N HIS A 177 -7.26 12.17 -8.74
CA HIS A 177 -6.06 12.78 -8.17
C HIS A 177 -6.11 14.32 -8.13
N ALA A 178 -6.93 14.94 -8.98
CA ALA A 178 -6.97 16.39 -9.20
C ALA A 178 -7.93 17.15 -8.27
N VAL A 179 -8.48 16.49 -7.24
CA VAL A 179 -9.34 17.15 -6.25
C VAL A 179 -8.48 18.05 -5.36
N ALA A 180 -8.77 19.35 -5.36
CA ALA A 180 -8.00 20.32 -4.58
C ALA A 180 -8.20 20.15 -3.07
N ARG A 181 -7.12 20.25 -2.29
CA ARG A 181 -7.18 20.34 -0.81
C ARG A 181 -8.07 21.50 -0.38
N GLY A 182 -8.82 21.31 0.70
CA GLY A 182 -9.76 22.32 1.22
C GLY A 182 -11.12 22.39 0.51
N SER A 183 -11.25 21.82 -0.68
CA SER A 183 -12.51 21.80 -1.45
C SER A 183 -13.60 20.95 -0.78
N ALA A 184 -14.85 21.15 -1.18
CA ALA A 184 -15.97 20.34 -0.66
C ALA A 184 -15.81 18.84 -0.96
N PRO A 185 -15.42 18.39 -2.17
CA PRO A 185 -15.15 16.97 -2.42
C PRO A 185 -14.01 16.41 -1.57
N TYR A 186 -12.96 17.20 -1.32
CA TYR A 186 -11.87 16.78 -0.43
C TYR A 186 -12.34 16.58 1.01
N ARG A 187 -13.13 17.52 1.55
CA ARG A 187 -13.72 17.41 2.90
C ARG A 187 -14.64 16.21 3.02
N LEU A 188 -15.43 15.95 1.98
CA LEU A 188 -16.34 14.81 1.93
C LEU A 188 -15.55 13.49 2.01
N ALA A 189 -14.52 13.33 1.17
CA ALA A 189 -13.66 12.14 1.18
C ALA A 189 -12.90 11.96 2.51
N ALA A 190 -12.42 13.06 3.10
CA ALA A 190 -11.76 13.04 4.40
C ALA A 190 -12.71 12.68 5.54
N THR A 191 -13.93 13.21 5.53
CA THR A 191 -14.97 12.85 6.50
C THR A 191 -15.36 11.39 6.37
N LEU A 192 -15.50 10.88 5.14
CA LEU A 192 -15.77 9.47 4.89
C LEU A 192 -14.67 8.56 5.48
N GLY A 193 -13.40 8.84 5.19
CA GLY A 193 -12.28 8.07 5.75
C GLY A 193 -12.24 8.11 7.28
N TRP A 194 -12.58 9.25 7.87
CA TRP A 194 -12.68 9.44 9.32
C TRP A 194 -13.80 8.59 9.93
N GLU A 195 -15.01 8.66 9.40
CA GLU A 195 -16.18 7.90 9.90
C GLU A 195 -15.99 6.38 9.72
N LEU A 196 -15.53 5.93 8.55
CA LEU A 196 -15.31 4.51 8.26
C LEU A 196 -14.26 3.90 9.19
N THR A 197 -13.14 4.59 9.42
CA THR A 197 -12.09 4.11 10.33
C THR A 197 -12.62 3.97 11.76
N ARG A 198 -13.45 4.93 12.19
CA ARG A 198 -14.12 4.90 13.50
C ARG A 198 -15.17 3.80 13.60
N ALA A 199 -15.78 3.43 12.48
CA ALA A 199 -16.65 2.26 12.35
C ALA A 199 -15.89 0.92 12.21
N GLY A 200 -14.57 0.91 12.42
CA GLY A 200 -13.76 -0.30 12.45
C GLY A 200 -13.33 -0.82 11.08
N GLN A 201 -13.39 0.02 10.04
CA GLN A 201 -12.96 -0.34 8.69
C GLN A 201 -11.49 0.01 8.46
N LEU A 202 -10.77 -0.84 7.72
CA LEU A 202 -9.45 -0.52 7.18
C LEU A 202 -9.62 0.23 5.85
N ILE A 203 -9.07 1.45 5.79
CA ILE A 203 -9.08 2.26 4.57
C ILE A 203 -7.92 1.86 3.67
N VAL A 204 -8.23 1.54 2.41
CA VAL A 204 -7.25 1.28 1.35
C VAL A 204 -7.46 2.25 0.21
N THR A 205 -6.40 2.89 -0.25
CA THR A 205 -6.47 3.83 -1.39
C THR A 205 -5.37 3.54 -2.41
N GLY A 206 -5.48 4.16 -3.58
CA GLY A 206 -4.43 4.14 -4.60
C GLY A 206 -3.20 5.00 -4.28
N GLY A 207 -3.17 5.70 -3.13
CA GLY A 207 -1.96 6.33 -2.62
C GLY A 207 -1.54 7.67 -3.22
N GLY A 208 -2.28 8.21 -4.20
CA GLY A 208 -2.00 9.52 -4.81
C GLY A 208 -2.66 10.70 -4.07
N PRO A 209 -2.57 11.93 -4.63
CA PRO A 209 -3.22 13.12 -4.09
C PRO A 209 -4.75 13.11 -4.27
N GLY A 210 -5.42 14.18 -3.84
CA GLY A 210 -6.86 14.36 -4.02
C GLY A 210 -7.70 13.46 -3.11
N VAL A 211 -8.65 12.71 -3.69
CA VAL A 211 -9.60 11.87 -2.92
C VAL A 211 -8.87 10.81 -2.10
N MET A 212 -7.83 10.20 -2.66
CA MET A 212 -7.05 9.16 -2.01
C MET A 212 -6.32 9.71 -0.77
N GLU A 213 -5.63 10.84 -0.93
CA GLU A 213 -5.01 11.56 0.19
C GLU A 213 -6.03 11.95 1.25
N ALA A 214 -7.18 12.50 0.84
CA ALA A 214 -8.23 12.92 1.76
C ALA A 214 -8.74 11.75 2.61
N ALA A 215 -9.02 10.60 2.00
CA ALA A 215 -9.49 9.42 2.72
C ALA A 215 -8.44 8.89 3.73
N ASN A 216 -7.16 8.83 3.34
CA ASN A 216 -6.09 8.47 4.27
C ASN A 216 -5.91 9.52 5.39
N LEU A 217 -6.05 10.82 5.10
CA LEU A 217 -6.04 11.90 6.10
C LEU A 217 -7.18 11.74 7.12
N GLY A 218 -8.38 11.44 6.64
CA GLY A 218 -9.53 11.13 7.48
C GLY A 218 -9.25 9.99 8.44
N SER A 219 -8.71 8.89 7.90
CA SER A 219 -8.26 7.74 8.70
C SER A 219 -7.17 8.13 9.70
N TYR A 220 -6.17 8.90 9.28
CA TYR A 220 -5.06 9.37 10.12
C TYR A 220 -5.53 10.16 11.35
N LEU A 221 -6.59 10.95 11.19
CA LEU A 221 -7.20 11.75 12.27
C LEU A 221 -8.42 11.07 12.92
N SER A 222 -8.67 9.79 12.67
CA SER A 222 -9.87 9.07 13.16
C SER A 222 -10.00 9.03 14.68
N THR A 223 -8.87 9.08 15.40
CA THR A 223 -8.80 9.12 16.86
C THR A 223 -8.99 10.52 17.44
N ARG A 224 -9.03 11.55 16.59
CA ARG A 224 -9.17 12.96 16.95
C ARG A 224 -10.61 13.45 16.74
N PRO A 225 -11.03 14.55 17.41
CA PRO A 225 -12.30 15.21 17.14
C PRO A 225 -12.42 15.74 15.71
N ALA A 226 -13.64 15.93 15.22
CA ALA A 226 -13.90 16.40 13.85
C ALA A 226 -13.36 17.84 13.59
N GLU A 227 -13.20 18.62 14.65
CA GLU A 227 -12.60 19.95 14.63
C GLU A 227 -11.12 19.89 14.21
N ASP A 228 -10.38 18.87 14.66
CA ASP A 228 -8.98 18.66 14.27
C ASP A 228 -8.88 18.26 12.79
N LEU A 229 -9.78 17.41 12.30
CA LEU A 229 -9.88 17.09 10.87
C LEU A 229 -10.14 18.33 10.03
N THR A 230 -11.09 19.17 10.45
CA THR A 230 -11.39 20.43 9.78
C THR A 230 -10.17 21.36 9.77
N SER A 231 -9.50 21.51 10.92
CA SER A 231 -8.30 22.34 11.04
C SER A 231 -7.15 21.84 10.16
N ALA A 232 -6.94 20.53 10.07
CA ALA A 232 -5.93 19.94 9.20
C ALA A 232 -6.23 20.21 7.73
N ILE A 233 -7.48 20.05 7.30
CA ILE A 233 -7.90 20.34 5.91
C ILE A 233 -7.72 21.82 5.57
N ASP A 234 -8.04 22.73 6.49
CA ASP A 234 -7.86 24.17 6.31
C ASP A 234 -6.38 24.55 6.18
N GLU A 235 -5.50 23.88 6.94
CA GLU A 235 -4.05 24.04 6.83
C GLU A 235 -3.52 23.51 5.49
N LEU A 236 -3.99 22.33 5.05
CA LEU A 236 -3.67 21.75 3.74
C LEU A 236 -4.10 22.62 2.56
N ALA A 237 -5.19 23.38 2.71
CA ALA A 237 -5.71 24.26 1.66
C ALA A 237 -4.73 25.38 1.23
N ALA A 238 -3.68 25.65 2.01
CA ALA A 238 -2.62 26.58 1.64
C ALA A 238 -1.80 26.10 0.41
N ALA A 239 -1.80 24.80 0.13
CA ALA A 239 -1.21 24.20 -1.07
C ALA A 239 -2.27 23.30 -1.73
N PRO A 240 -3.21 23.87 -2.50
CA PRO A 240 -4.44 23.20 -2.92
C PRO A 240 -4.22 22.07 -3.93
N ASP A 241 -3.20 22.18 -4.76
CA ASP A 241 -2.86 21.20 -5.79
C ASP A 241 -1.38 20.85 -5.74
N PHE A 242 -1.04 19.73 -6.37
CA PHE A 242 0.31 19.18 -6.38
C PHE A 242 1.15 19.67 -7.57
N LEU A 243 0.72 20.69 -8.33
CA LEU A 243 1.55 21.19 -9.43
C LEU A 243 2.84 21.84 -8.93
N ASP A 244 2.82 22.36 -7.71
CA ASP A 244 4.01 22.76 -6.97
C ASP A 244 4.26 21.77 -5.81
N HIS A 245 5.13 20.80 -6.06
CA HIS A 245 5.37 19.69 -5.14
C HIS A 245 5.99 20.12 -3.81
N GLU A 246 6.77 21.20 -3.78
CA GLU A 246 7.49 21.66 -2.60
C GLU A 246 6.54 22.13 -1.48
N PRO A 247 5.69 23.18 -1.68
CA PRO A 247 4.72 23.59 -0.68
C PRO A 247 3.66 22.51 -0.41
N PHE A 248 3.28 21.73 -1.44
CA PHE A 248 2.33 20.62 -1.28
C PHE A 248 2.82 19.59 -0.27
N THR A 249 4.10 19.23 -0.34
CA THR A 249 4.74 18.27 0.57
C THR A 249 5.02 18.89 1.93
N ALA A 250 5.58 20.10 1.97
CA ALA A 250 5.93 20.79 3.22
C ALA A 250 4.71 20.95 4.15
N VAL A 251 3.56 21.36 3.59
CA VAL A 251 2.32 21.51 4.36
C VAL A 251 1.80 20.16 4.88
N ALA A 252 1.91 19.08 4.11
CA ALA A 252 1.53 17.75 4.57
C ALA A 252 2.42 17.26 5.74
N LEU A 253 3.73 17.45 5.63
CA LEU A 253 4.68 17.12 6.70
C LEU A 253 4.41 17.91 7.98
N LYS A 254 4.10 19.21 7.86
CA LYS A 254 3.72 20.06 8.99
C LYS A 254 2.44 19.57 9.69
N VAL A 255 1.42 19.18 8.93
CA VAL A 255 0.19 18.61 9.50
C VAL A 255 0.48 17.29 10.21
N ARG A 256 1.34 16.43 9.65
CA ARG A 256 1.76 15.19 10.33
C ARG A 256 2.53 15.43 11.62
N GLU A 257 3.43 16.41 11.63
CA GLU A 257 4.16 16.77 12.85
C GLU A 257 3.19 17.23 13.95
N ARG A 258 2.26 18.11 13.59
CA ARG A 258 1.24 18.64 14.52
C ARG A 258 0.32 17.56 15.08
N PHE A 259 -0.09 16.60 14.26
CA PHE A 259 -1.07 15.58 14.62
C PHE A 259 -0.48 14.18 14.80
N ALA A 260 0.83 14.10 15.06
CA ALA A 260 1.53 12.83 15.24
C ALA A 260 0.75 11.88 16.16
N PRO A 261 0.50 10.64 15.72
CA PRO A 261 -0.27 9.70 16.53
C PRO A 261 0.52 9.23 17.75
N ALA A 262 -0.20 8.82 18.79
CA ALA A 262 0.38 8.15 19.94
C ALA A 262 0.40 6.63 19.69
N GLY A 263 1.59 6.03 19.57
CA GLY A 263 1.76 4.60 19.32
C GLY A 263 1.72 4.21 17.83
N ASP A 264 1.74 2.90 17.55
CA ASP A 264 1.78 2.33 16.19
C ASP A 264 0.51 1.50 15.92
N ASP A 265 -0.61 2.19 15.73
CA ASP A 265 -1.89 1.61 15.26
C ASP A 265 -2.14 2.07 13.82
N TRP A 266 -1.22 1.70 12.93
CA TRP A 266 -1.23 2.14 11.54
C TRP A 266 -2.58 1.90 10.81
N PRO A 267 -3.37 0.82 11.06
CA PRO A 267 -4.67 0.64 10.43
C PRO A 267 -5.65 1.78 10.74
N ARG A 268 -5.62 2.28 11.99
CA ARG A 268 -6.46 3.41 12.45
C ARG A 268 -5.76 4.77 12.35
N GLN A 269 -4.49 4.79 11.97
CA GLN A 269 -3.66 5.98 11.84
C GLN A 269 -3.24 6.18 10.37
N GLY A 270 -4.20 6.11 9.47
CA GLY A 270 -4.02 6.41 8.06
C GLY A 270 -4.34 5.25 7.12
N GLY A 271 -4.43 4.02 7.62
CA GLY A 271 -4.71 2.86 6.81
C GLY A 271 -3.59 2.57 5.79
N LEU A 272 -3.98 2.02 4.65
CA LEU A 272 -3.07 1.55 3.60
C LEU A 272 -3.19 2.41 2.33
N ALA A 273 -2.04 2.71 1.73
CA ALA A 273 -1.94 3.30 0.39
C ALA A 273 -1.15 2.38 -0.54
N ILE A 274 -1.58 2.27 -1.80
CA ILE A 274 -0.91 1.45 -2.81
C ILE A 274 -0.56 2.30 -4.06
N PRO A 275 0.44 3.19 -3.98
CA PRO A 275 0.88 4.02 -5.10
C PRO A 275 1.86 3.28 -6.03
N THR A 276 2.27 3.94 -7.11
CA THR A 276 3.29 3.43 -8.02
C THR A 276 4.26 4.52 -8.47
N TRP A 277 5.52 4.17 -8.73
CA TRP A 277 6.48 5.06 -9.40
C TRP A 277 6.16 5.30 -10.88
N LEU A 278 5.28 4.52 -11.52
CA LEU A 278 4.79 4.86 -12.86
C LEU A 278 4.15 6.26 -12.87
N TYR A 279 3.37 6.56 -11.83
CA TYR A 279 2.76 7.85 -11.57
C TYR A 279 3.56 8.70 -10.59
N GLY A 280 4.89 8.55 -10.49
CA GLY A 280 5.70 9.28 -9.50
C GLY A 280 5.76 10.82 -9.67
N HIS A 281 5.14 11.36 -10.72
CA HIS A 281 4.86 12.79 -10.85
C HIS A 281 3.64 13.23 -10.03
N GLU A 282 2.81 12.29 -9.59
CA GLU A 282 1.82 12.48 -8.54
C GLU A 282 2.49 12.04 -7.22
N PRO A 283 2.76 12.95 -6.28
CA PRO A 283 3.43 12.59 -5.03
C PRO A 283 2.59 11.58 -4.24
N ALA A 284 3.25 10.60 -3.63
CA ALA A 284 2.55 9.69 -2.73
C ALA A 284 1.96 10.47 -1.55
N ASN A 285 0.71 10.16 -1.18
CA ASN A 285 0.10 10.79 -0.03
C ASN A 285 0.85 10.40 1.24
N LEU A 286 1.09 11.38 2.10
CA LEU A 286 1.86 11.18 3.32
C LEU A 286 0.97 10.84 4.51
N PHE A 287 -0.35 10.67 4.35
CA PHE A 287 -1.25 10.41 5.49
C PHE A 287 -1.54 8.93 5.73
N ALA A 288 -1.19 8.04 4.81
CA ALA A 288 -1.30 6.60 5.01
C ALA A 288 -0.41 6.10 6.16
N GLY A 289 -0.87 5.08 6.89
CA GLY A 289 -0.10 4.43 7.96
C GLY A 289 0.97 3.49 7.42
N ARG A 290 0.68 2.80 6.31
CA ARG A 290 1.61 1.97 5.53
C ARG A 290 1.40 2.18 4.03
N ILE A 291 2.47 2.02 3.25
CA ILE A 291 2.52 2.33 1.82
C ILE A 291 3.15 1.16 1.06
N ALA A 292 2.35 0.47 0.24
CA ALA A 292 2.80 -0.54 -0.70
C ALA A 292 3.09 0.13 -2.06
N LYS A 293 4.29 0.71 -2.19
CA LYS A 293 4.68 1.44 -3.40
C LYS A 293 5.28 0.51 -4.43
N TYR A 294 4.66 0.39 -5.60
CA TYR A 294 5.09 -0.54 -6.66
C TYR A 294 5.78 0.14 -7.85
N PHE A 295 6.63 -0.60 -8.56
CA PHE A 295 7.03 -0.24 -9.93
C PHE A 295 5.96 -0.64 -10.95
N SER A 296 5.34 -1.82 -10.79
CA SER A 296 4.29 -2.31 -11.69
C SER A 296 2.92 -1.71 -11.36
N ASN A 297 2.40 -0.87 -12.27
CA ASN A 297 1.03 -0.35 -12.13
C ASN A 297 -0.03 -1.44 -12.25
N ALA A 298 0.20 -2.48 -13.07
CA ALA A 298 -0.78 -3.55 -13.25
C ALA A 298 -1.00 -4.35 -11.96
N ILE A 299 0.08 -4.63 -11.21
CA ILE A 299 -0.01 -5.29 -9.90
C ILE A 299 -0.71 -4.35 -8.91
N ARG A 300 -0.30 -3.08 -8.89
CA ARG A 300 -0.89 -2.05 -8.02
C ARG A 300 -2.41 -1.92 -8.20
N GLU A 301 -2.90 -1.83 -9.43
CA GLU A 301 -4.34 -1.72 -9.72
C GLU A 301 -5.10 -2.98 -9.28
N ASP A 302 -4.59 -4.17 -9.59
CA ASP A 302 -5.26 -5.41 -9.21
C ASP A 302 -5.33 -5.59 -7.69
N MET A 303 -4.24 -5.25 -6.98
CA MET A 303 -4.12 -5.45 -5.55
C MET A 303 -5.09 -4.60 -4.73
N ILE A 304 -5.27 -3.32 -5.08
CA ILE A 304 -6.22 -2.46 -4.35
C ILE A 304 -7.63 -3.08 -4.42
N LEU A 305 -8.04 -3.50 -5.61
CA LEU A 305 -9.36 -4.08 -5.84
C LEU A 305 -9.51 -5.42 -5.14
N ARG A 306 -8.47 -6.27 -5.19
CA ARG A 306 -8.45 -7.57 -4.51
C ARG A 306 -8.65 -7.43 -3.00
N LEU A 307 -8.02 -6.43 -2.37
CA LEU A 307 -8.11 -6.22 -0.92
C LEU A 307 -9.45 -5.64 -0.47
N ALA A 308 -10.07 -4.76 -1.27
CA ALA A 308 -11.29 -4.04 -0.90
C ALA A 308 -12.56 -4.91 -0.94
N ARG A 309 -12.65 -5.91 -0.06
CA ARG A 309 -13.76 -6.86 0.00
C ARG A 309 -14.95 -6.37 0.84
N GLY A 310 -14.75 -5.42 1.74
CA GLY A 310 -15.82 -4.77 2.51
C GLY A 310 -16.67 -3.78 1.71
N GLY A 311 -16.15 -3.32 0.57
CA GLY A 311 -16.82 -2.41 -0.34
C GLY A 311 -15.85 -1.43 -0.95
N ILE A 312 -16.31 -0.73 -1.98
CA ILE A 312 -15.51 0.23 -2.73
C ILE A 312 -16.31 1.50 -2.92
N VAL A 313 -15.67 2.63 -2.59
CA VAL A 313 -16.21 3.96 -2.83
C VAL A 313 -15.56 4.56 -4.06
N PHE A 314 -16.38 5.08 -4.96
CA PHE A 314 -15.96 5.77 -6.19
C PHE A 314 -16.44 7.23 -6.14
N ALA A 315 -15.52 8.14 -5.82
CA ALA A 315 -15.74 9.56 -6.03
C ALA A 315 -15.57 9.93 -7.52
N PRO A 316 -16.04 11.11 -7.98
CA PRO A 316 -15.87 11.52 -9.36
C PRO A 316 -14.43 11.42 -9.83
N GLY A 317 -14.25 10.78 -10.99
CA GLY A 317 -12.96 10.49 -11.57
C GLY A 317 -13.09 10.19 -13.05
N ARG A 318 -11.98 10.25 -13.78
CA ARG A 318 -11.97 10.08 -15.24
C ARG A 318 -11.72 8.62 -15.63
N ALA A 319 -10.98 8.40 -16.71
CA ALA A 319 -10.75 7.07 -17.29
C ALA A 319 -10.21 6.04 -16.28
N GLY A 320 -9.26 6.42 -15.42
CA GLY A 320 -8.70 5.52 -14.39
C GLY A 320 -9.76 5.01 -13.42
N THR A 321 -10.54 5.91 -12.82
CA THR A 321 -11.62 5.53 -11.87
C THR A 321 -12.70 4.69 -12.55
N VAL A 322 -13.06 5.01 -13.80
CA VAL A 322 -14.02 4.19 -14.56
C VAL A 322 -13.46 2.79 -14.84
N GLN A 323 -12.17 2.68 -15.16
CA GLN A 323 -11.50 1.38 -15.34
C GLN A 323 -11.57 0.56 -14.04
N GLU A 324 -11.26 1.18 -12.90
CA GLU A 324 -11.32 0.53 -11.58
C GLU A 324 -12.74 0.00 -11.27
N VAL A 325 -13.79 0.76 -11.61
CA VAL A 325 -15.19 0.31 -11.44
C VAL A 325 -15.45 -1.01 -12.18
N PHE A 326 -15.04 -1.11 -13.45
CA PHE A 326 -15.32 -2.30 -14.26
C PHE A 326 -14.37 -3.47 -13.96
N GLN A 327 -13.12 -3.20 -13.57
CA GLN A 327 -12.22 -4.24 -13.05
C GLN A 327 -12.79 -4.85 -11.77
N ALA A 328 -13.24 -4.01 -10.82
CA ALA A 328 -13.87 -4.45 -9.59
C ALA A 328 -15.15 -5.25 -9.87
N ALA A 329 -16.05 -4.70 -10.69
CA ALA A 329 -17.31 -5.35 -11.04
C ALA A 329 -17.10 -6.73 -11.67
N THR A 330 -16.06 -6.87 -12.50
CA THR A 330 -15.68 -8.14 -13.13
C THR A 330 -15.24 -9.17 -12.08
N LYS A 331 -14.37 -8.78 -11.13
CA LYS A 331 -13.95 -9.65 -10.01
C LYS A 331 -15.14 -10.12 -9.19
N THR A 332 -16.07 -9.22 -8.88
CA THR A 332 -17.29 -9.51 -8.12
C THR A 332 -18.26 -10.41 -8.89
N PHE A 333 -18.46 -10.15 -10.19
CA PHE A 333 -19.34 -10.95 -11.05
C PHE A 333 -18.88 -12.42 -11.15
N TYR A 334 -17.57 -12.64 -11.27
CA TYR A 334 -16.99 -13.98 -11.37
C TYR A 334 -16.65 -14.61 -10.02
N GLY A 335 -16.67 -13.82 -8.93
CA GLY A 335 -16.30 -14.26 -7.59
C GLY A 335 -14.83 -14.62 -7.47
N THR A 336 -13.96 -13.99 -8.26
CA THR A 336 -12.52 -14.32 -8.38
C THR A 336 -11.79 -14.20 -7.05
N ASP A 337 -12.15 -13.19 -6.26
CA ASP A 337 -11.54 -12.87 -4.96
C ASP A 337 -12.54 -13.08 -3.80
N GLY A 338 -13.58 -13.89 -4.01
CA GLY A 338 -14.68 -14.09 -3.06
C GLY A 338 -15.77 -13.01 -3.15
N ALA A 339 -16.62 -12.96 -2.12
CA ALA A 339 -17.70 -11.98 -2.05
C ALA A 339 -17.13 -10.56 -1.95
N SER A 340 -17.87 -9.59 -2.51
CA SER A 340 -17.58 -8.17 -2.40
C SER A 340 -18.73 -7.47 -1.72
N GLY A 341 -18.42 -6.49 -0.88
CA GLY A 341 -19.39 -5.56 -0.31
C GLY A 341 -19.91 -4.54 -1.34
N ALA A 342 -20.48 -3.47 -0.81
CA ALA A 342 -21.17 -2.45 -1.59
C ALA A 342 -20.24 -1.63 -2.51
N TYR A 343 -20.79 -1.21 -3.64
CA TYR A 343 -20.22 -0.23 -4.55
C TYR A 343 -20.94 1.09 -4.29
N VAL A 344 -20.24 2.05 -3.70
CA VAL A 344 -20.81 3.35 -3.35
C VAL A 344 -20.24 4.41 -4.28
N PHE A 345 -21.11 5.05 -5.05
CA PHE A 345 -20.77 6.13 -5.96
C PHE A 345 -21.16 7.46 -5.32
N LEU A 346 -20.16 8.32 -5.08
CA LEU A 346 -20.36 9.66 -4.52
C LEU A 346 -20.53 10.68 -5.65
N ASP A 347 -21.41 11.67 -5.45
CA ASP A 347 -21.85 12.65 -6.46
C ASP A 347 -22.89 12.04 -7.43
N SER A 348 -24.15 12.13 -7.03
CA SER A 348 -25.28 11.57 -7.77
C SER A 348 -25.46 12.23 -9.13
N GLU A 349 -25.18 13.53 -9.27
CA GLU A 349 -25.26 14.22 -10.55
C GLU A 349 -24.22 13.66 -11.53
N TYR A 350 -22.97 13.48 -11.07
CA TYR A 350 -21.90 12.93 -11.89
C TYR A 350 -22.23 11.51 -12.38
N TRP A 351 -22.60 10.61 -11.47
CA TRP A 351 -22.80 9.19 -11.79
C TRP A 351 -24.16 8.84 -12.39
N THR A 352 -25.10 9.79 -12.45
CA THR A 352 -26.40 9.58 -13.12
C THR A 352 -26.58 10.40 -14.39
N LYS A 353 -25.89 11.54 -14.54
CA LYS A 353 -26.02 12.43 -15.71
C LYS A 353 -24.78 12.46 -16.58
N THR A 354 -23.59 12.56 -15.98
CA THR A 354 -22.34 12.73 -16.74
C THR A 354 -21.82 11.38 -17.23
N LEU A 355 -21.66 10.43 -16.32
CA LEU A 355 -21.27 9.05 -16.61
C LEU A 355 -22.29 8.11 -15.95
N PRO A 356 -23.42 7.78 -16.62
CA PRO A 356 -24.56 7.08 -16.03
C PRO A 356 -24.27 5.60 -15.73
N ILE A 357 -23.45 5.34 -14.70
CA ILE A 357 -22.79 4.06 -14.45
C ILE A 357 -23.79 2.93 -14.18
N GLU A 358 -24.88 3.25 -13.47
CA GLU A 358 -25.91 2.28 -13.09
C GLU A 358 -26.61 1.65 -14.29
N THR A 359 -26.70 2.38 -15.41
CA THR A 359 -27.37 1.94 -16.64
C THR A 359 -26.73 0.68 -17.21
N LEU A 360 -25.41 0.53 -17.02
CA LEU A 360 -24.68 -0.66 -17.43
C LEU A 360 -24.45 -1.62 -16.25
N LEU A 361 -24.12 -1.08 -15.08
CA LEU A 361 -23.63 -1.89 -13.96
C LEU A 361 -24.75 -2.73 -13.32
N ARG A 362 -25.95 -2.16 -13.10
CA ARG A 362 -27.07 -2.91 -12.50
C ARG A 362 -27.50 -4.12 -13.33
N PRO A 363 -27.82 -4.00 -14.63
CA PRO A 363 -28.21 -5.17 -15.43
C PRO A 363 -27.06 -6.17 -15.57
N LEU A 364 -25.81 -5.71 -15.63
CA LEU A 364 -24.66 -6.61 -15.64
C LEU A 364 -24.57 -7.43 -14.34
N MET A 365 -24.65 -6.78 -13.18
CA MET A 365 -24.56 -7.44 -11.88
C MET A 365 -25.74 -8.39 -11.60
N ALA A 366 -26.93 -8.11 -12.14
CA ALA A 366 -28.10 -8.98 -12.03
C ALA A 366 -27.93 -10.34 -12.75
N LEU A 367 -27.00 -10.43 -13.72
CA LEU A 367 -26.69 -11.68 -14.45
C LEU A 367 -25.71 -12.59 -13.70
N SER A 368 -25.29 -12.22 -12.50
CA SER A 368 -24.32 -13.00 -11.73
C SER A 368 -24.86 -14.38 -11.36
N ARG A 369 -23.99 -15.39 -11.45
CA ARG A 369 -24.31 -16.76 -11.01
C ARG A 369 -24.46 -16.89 -9.49
N PHE A 370 -24.07 -15.87 -8.73
CA PHE A 370 -24.11 -15.83 -7.27
C PHE A 370 -25.39 -15.16 -6.73
N GLY A 371 -26.36 -14.88 -7.61
CA GLY A 371 -27.59 -14.15 -7.28
C GLY A 371 -27.61 -12.75 -7.89
N ASP A 372 -28.72 -12.04 -7.72
CA ASP A 372 -28.84 -10.67 -8.20
C ASP A 372 -27.97 -9.73 -7.34
N LEU A 373 -26.82 -9.35 -7.89
CA LEU A 373 -25.89 -8.42 -7.25
C LEU A 373 -26.20 -6.95 -7.57
N SER A 374 -27.29 -6.64 -8.29
CA SER A 374 -27.61 -5.26 -8.63
C SER A 374 -27.91 -4.40 -7.41
N THR A 375 -28.30 -5.01 -6.29
CA THR A 375 -28.58 -4.35 -5.01
C THR A 375 -27.33 -3.87 -4.29
N THR A 376 -26.12 -4.31 -4.68
CA THR A 376 -24.86 -3.84 -4.10
C THR A 376 -24.43 -2.48 -4.64
N ILE A 377 -25.15 -1.94 -5.64
CA ILE A 377 -24.84 -0.66 -6.28
C ILE A 377 -25.63 0.45 -5.59
N HIS A 378 -24.92 1.43 -5.04
CA HIS A 378 -25.49 2.58 -4.33
C HIS A 378 -24.92 3.88 -4.89
N VAL A 379 -25.78 4.87 -5.11
CA VAL A 379 -25.38 6.23 -5.49
C VAL A 379 -25.91 7.18 -4.41
N THR A 380 -25.04 7.99 -3.83
CA THR A 380 -25.43 8.89 -2.72
C THR A 380 -24.57 10.15 -2.68
N ASP A 381 -25.13 11.21 -2.13
CA ASP A 381 -24.43 12.45 -1.78
C ASP A 381 -24.20 12.57 -0.26
N ASP A 382 -24.69 11.61 0.53
CA ASP A 382 -24.58 11.60 1.99
C ASP A 382 -23.52 10.60 2.47
N VAL A 383 -22.48 11.14 3.11
CA VAL A 383 -21.41 10.34 3.74
C VAL A 383 -21.96 9.37 4.79
N ARG A 384 -23.01 9.76 5.53
CA ARG A 384 -23.58 8.88 6.56
C ARG A 384 -24.29 7.68 5.95
N GLU A 385 -24.96 7.87 4.82
CA GLU A 385 -25.53 6.77 4.05
C GLU A 385 -24.43 5.86 3.50
N ALA A 386 -23.37 6.43 2.92
CA ALA A 386 -22.22 5.67 2.44
C ALA A 386 -21.61 4.80 3.55
N VAL A 387 -21.34 5.39 4.72
CA VAL A 387 -20.79 4.68 5.89
C VAL A 387 -21.74 3.58 6.34
N ARG A 388 -23.04 3.86 6.44
CA ARG A 388 -24.04 2.87 6.84
C ARG A 388 -24.03 1.65 5.90
N VAL A 389 -24.08 1.88 4.60
CA VAL A 389 -24.07 0.82 3.57
C VAL A 389 -22.78 -0.02 3.62
N LEU A 390 -21.64 0.58 3.96
CA LEU A 390 -20.34 -0.09 4.03
C LEU A 390 -20.08 -0.80 5.37
N THR A 391 -20.93 -0.60 6.38
CA THR A 391 -20.69 -1.11 7.74
C THR A 391 -21.82 -2.00 8.26
N GLU A 392 -23.05 -1.84 7.75
CA GLU A 392 -24.16 -2.72 8.06
C GLU A 392 -23.95 -4.08 7.37
N LYS A 393 -23.84 -5.13 8.17
CA LYS A 393 -23.76 -6.50 7.67
C LYS A 393 -25.14 -6.93 7.18
N ASN A 394 -25.25 -7.28 5.90
CA ASN A 394 -26.45 -7.86 5.30
C ASN A 394 -26.81 -9.23 5.90
#